data_AF-A0A8C6UVV7-F1
#
_entry.id   AF-A0A8C6UVV7-F1
#
_cell.length_a   1.000
_cell.length_b   1.000
_cell.length_c   1.000
_cell.angle_alpha   90.00
_cell.angle_beta   90.00
_cell.angle_gamma   90.00
#
_symmetry.space_group_name_H-M   'P 1'
#
loop_
_entity.id
_entity.type
_entity.pdbx_description
1 polymer ?
#
loop_
_entity_poly.entity_id
_entity_poly.type
_entity_poly.pdbx_seq_one_letter_code
_entity_poly.pdbx_strand_id
1 'polypeptide(L)'
;VGRCVDQQLKRIPGFCEDGAGSTVPELQANVNCKMFVGYKAVYRVCFGMSMWFLVLSIFMINVKNSKDPRAAIHNGFWFFKFAALVAITAGAFYIPDDPFTYTWFIIGSGGAFCFILIQLILLVDFAHSWNEAWTGNMDARNPRAWYAALLSVTIFNYLLSVVSVIMCFIFYTKPDQCSLNKFFISSNMLLCIVASVISILPKVQESQPRSGLLQSSIITLYTMFLTWSAMTNEPDRNCNPSLFSIIQQIAVPTVASLVIENQTAVWWDAQNIAGLFIFVLCILYSSIRSSNTSQVNKLTMASKDTAVILAESGSSPDLSEELPGPKRVQDNEQDMVQYSYSFFHFMLFLASLYIMMTLTSWYSPEADYTVSSTWPAVWVKISSSWVCLTLYMWTLVAPMILTNRDFT
;
A
#
# COMPACT_ATOMS: atom_id res chain seq x y z
N VAL A 1 -27.38 -13.69 3.73
CA VAL A 1 -27.18 -12.33 4.26
C VAL A 1 -26.87 -11.31 3.15
N GLY A 2 -25.94 -11.57 2.23
CA GLY A 2 -25.58 -10.62 1.14
C GLY A 2 -26.73 -10.16 0.22
N ARG A 3 -27.63 -11.05 -0.21
CA ARG A 3 -28.77 -10.68 -1.10
C ARG A 3 -29.75 -9.67 -0.50
N CYS A 4 -29.88 -9.60 0.83
CA CYS A 4 -30.75 -8.60 1.47
C CYS A 4 -30.13 -7.21 1.47
N VAL A 5 -28.80 -7.10 1.62
CA VAL A 5 -28.12 -5.80 1.68
C VAL A 5 -28.18 -5.11 0.31
N ASP A 6 -27.95 -5.86 -0.77
CA ASP A 6 -28.03 -5.34 -2.14
C ASP A 6 -29.42 -4.80 -2.49
N GLN A 7 -30.48 -5.46 -2.02
CA GLN A 7 -31.86 -5.01 -2.24
C GLN A 7 -32.20 -3.74 -1.44
N GLN A 8 -31.61 -3.55 -0.26
CA GLN A 8 -31.82 -2.35 0.54
C GLN A 8 -31.01 -1.16 -0.01
N LEU A 9 -29.79 -1.39 -0.48
CA LEU A 9 -28.95 -0.35 -1.10
C LEU A 9 -29.57 0.20 -2.40
N LYS A 10 -30.26 -0.64 -3.17
CA LYS A 10 -31.03 -0.21 -4.36
C LYS A 10 -32.23 0.69 -4.07
N ARG A 11 -32.72 0.71 -2.82
CA ARG A 11 -33.86 1.56 -2.41
C ARG A 11 -33.45 2.95 -1.96
N ILE A 12 -32.15 3.24 -1.90
CA ILE A 12 -31.65 4.59 -1.57
C ILE A 12 -31.74 5.45 -2.84
N PRO A 13 -32.55 6.52 -2.86
CA PRO A 13 -32.67 7.39 -4.04
C PRO A 13 -31.31 7.99 -4.40
N GLY A 14 -30.96 7.97 -5.70
CA GLY A 14 -29.65 8.39 -6.24
C GLY A 14 -28.70 7.25 -6.63
N PHE A 15 -28.93 6.01 -6.17
CA PHE A 15 -28.02 4.89 -6.47
C PHE A 15 -28.26 4.21 -7.83
N CYS A 16 -29.52 4.08 -8.30
CA CYS A 16 -29.84 3.51 -9.63
C CYS A 16 -31.10 4.10 -10.31
N GLU A 17 -31.61 5.27 -9.88
CA GLU A 17 -32.94 5.74 -10.32
C GLU A 17 -33.00 6.43 -11.70
N ASP A 18 -31.88 6.71 -12.36
CA ASP A 18 -31.88 7.40 -13.68
C ASP A 18 -31.69 6.46 -14.90
N GLY A 19 -31.69 5.15 -14.70
CA GLY A 19 -31.47 4.15 -15.75
C GLY A 19 -32.66 3.88 -16.68
N ALA A 20 -33.80 4.54 -16.50
CA ALA A 20 -35.02 4.29 -17.28
C ALA A 20 -35.00 4.83 -18.72
N GLY A 21 -33.91 5.48 -19.15
CA GLY A 21 -33.77 6.08 -20.49
C GLY A 21 -32.74 5.45 -21.42
N SER A 22 -31.92 4.49 -20.98
CA SER A 22 -30.80 3.98 -21.79
C SER A 22 -31.15 2.70 -22.55
N THR A 23 -30.89 2.70 -23.87
CA THR A 23 -31.04 1.61 -24.85
C THR A 23 -30.05 0.43 -24.64
N VAL A 24 -29.81 0.02 -23.39
CA VAL A 24 -28.87 -1.05 -23.03
C VAL A 24 -29.67 -2.32 -22.71
N PRO A 25 -29.23 -3.52 -23.15
CA PRO A 25 -29.86 -4.78 -22.77
C PRO A 25 -29.99 -4.88 -21.25
N GLU A 26 -31.20 -5.19 -20.78
CA GLU A 26 -31.65 -5.17 -19.38
C GLU A 26 -30.68 -5.88 -18.40
N LEU A 27 -30.00 -6.94 -18.87
CA LEU A 27 -29.01 -7.69 -18.11
C LEU A 27 -27.72 -6.90 -17.85
N GLN A 28 -27.21 -6.18 -18.86
CA GLN A 28 -25.97 -5.40 -18.76
C GLN A 28 -26.17 -4.13 -17.92
N ALA A 29 -27.34 -3.50 -18.01
CA ALA A 29 -27.73 -2.40 -17.15
C ALA A 29 -27.80 -2.81 -15.66
N ASN A 30 -28.35 -3.99 -15.35
CA ASN A 30 -28.49 -4.48 -13.97
C ASN A 30 -27.14 -4.88 -13.34
N VAL A 31 -26.19 -5.41 -14.12
CA VAL A 31 -24.82 -5.72 -13.64
C VAL A 31 -24.04 -4.44 -13.35
N ASN A 32 -24.13 -3.44 -14.24
CA ASN A 32 -23.46 -2.14 -14.05
C ASN A 32 -24.02 -1.38 -12.83
N CYS A 33 -25.35 -1.36 -12.64
CA CYS A 33 -25.98 -0.76 -11.46
C CYS A 33 -25.51 -1.44 -10.15
N LYS A 34 -25.40 -2.78 -10.10
CA LYS A 34 -24.91 -3.48 -8.89
C LYS A 34 -23.45 -3.14 -8.56
N MET A 35 -22.58 -3.09 -9.58
CA MET A 35 -21.17 -2.71 -9.39
C MET A 35 -21.04 -1.27 -8.88
N PHE A 36 -21.82 -0.35 -9.45
CA PHE A 36 -21.82 1.06 -9.08
C PHE A 36 -22.32 1.30 -7.65
N VAL A 37 -23.38 0.58 -7.25
CA VAL A 37 -23.87 0.57 -5.86
C VAL A 37 -22.78 0.12 -4.89
N GLY A 38 -22.03 -0.93 -5.25
CA GLY A 38 -20.89 -1.41 -4.46
C GLY A 38 -19.80 -0.35 -4.29
N TYR A 39 -19.39 0.31 -5.38
CA TYR A 39 -18.36 1.36 -5.32
C TYR A 39 -18.81 2.58 -4.52
N LYS A 40 -20.04 3.04 -4.71
CA LYS A 40 -20.60 4.13 -3.90
C LYS A 40 -20.62 3.78 -2.41
N ALA A 41 -21.00 2.56 -2.04
CA ALA A 41 -20.97 2.11 -0.65
C ALA A 41 -19.55 2.10 -0.07
N VAL A 42 -18.56 1.63 -0.84
CA VAL A 42 -17.13 1.68 -0.44
C VAL A 42 -16.68 3.12 -0.18
N TYR A 43 -17.03 4.07 -1.06
CA TYR A 43 -16.71 5.48 -0.86
C TYR A 43 -17.27 6.03 0.46
N ARG A 44 -18.53 5.70 0.83
CA ARG A 44 -19.13 6.16 2.10
C ARG A 44 -18.44 5.54 3.32
N VAL A 45 -18.18 4.23 3.28
CA VAL A 45 -17.53 3.52 4.40
C VAL A 45 -16.11 4.03 4.63
N CYS A 46 -15.32 4.14 3.56
CA CYS A 46 -13.95 4.64 3.62
C CYS A 46 -13.90 6.13 3.98
N PHE A 47 -14.86 6.95 3.53
CA PHE A 47 -15.00 8.33 3.99
C PHE A 47 -15.14 8.38 5.52
N GLY A 48 -16.07 7.62 6.10
CA GLY A 48 -16.28 7.61 7.55
C GLY A 48 -15.03 7.19 8.33
N MET A 49 -14.34 6.14 7.85
CA MET A 49 -13.08 5.66 8.41
C MET A 49 -11.97 6.72 8.32
N SER A 50 -11.84 7.38 7.17
CA SER A 50 -10.83 8.41 6.95
C SER A 50 -11.05 9.62 7.86
N MET A 51 -12.29 10.09 8.00
CA MET A 51 -12.64 11.21 8.87
C MET A 51 -12.36 10.89 10.34
N TRP A 52 -12.66 9.67 10.77
CA TRP A 52 -12.33 9.21 12.12
C TRP A 52 -10.83 9.28 12.41
N PHE A 53 -9.99 8.73 11.53
CA PHE A 53 -8.54 8.78 11.72
C PHE A 53 -7.97 10.20 11.58
N LEU A 54 -8.54 11.03 10.71
CA LEU A 54 -8.14 12.43 10.58
C LEU A 54 -8.44 13.22 11.86
N VAL A 55 -9.62 13.05 12.45
CA VAL A 55 -9.99 13.67 13.73
C VAL A 55 -9.04 13.23 14.84
N LEU A 56 -8.73 11.93 14.94
CA LEU A 56 -7.76 11.43 15.92
C LEU A 56 -6.36 11.98 15.69
N SER A 57 -5.93 12.10 14.42
CA SER A 57 -4.63 12.69 14.09
C SER A 57 -4.52 14.14 14.56
N ILE A 58 -5.55 14.95 14.33
CA ILE A 58 -5.62 16.35 14.77
C ILE A 58 -5.68 16.45 16.30
N PHE A 59 -6.49 15.60 16.94
CA PHE A 59 -6.62 15.59 18.40
C PHE A 59 -5.31 15.22 19.12
N MET A 60 -4.49 14.35 18.51
CA MET A 60 -3.21 13.89 19.07
C MET A 60 -2.00 14.75 18.68
N ILE A 61 -2.20 15.94 18.09
CA ILE A 61 -1.09 16.84 17.77
C ILE A 61 -0.36 17.27 19.05
N ASN A 62 0.97 17.15 19.02
CA ASN A 62 1.89 17.58 20.08
C ASN A 62 1.58 16.94 21.45
N VAL A 63 1.23 15.65 21.45
CA VAL A 63 1.25 14.80 22.66
C VAL A 63 2.67 14.30 22.85
N LYS A 64 3.27 14.61 24.01
CA LYS A 64 4.69 14.34 24.27
C LYS A 64 4.94 13.16 25.21
N ASN A 65 4.02 12.90 26.12
CA ASN A 65 4.13 11.84 27.13
C ASN A 65 2.74 11.23 27.43
N SER A 66 2.73 10.09 28.11
CA SER A 66 1.49 9.38 28.49
C SER A 66 0.70 10.06 29.61
N LYS A 67 1.30 11.05 30.31
CA LYS A 67 0.65 11.82 31.38
C LYS A 67 -0.36 12.85 30.85
N ASP A 68 -0.28 13.20 29.56
CA ASP A 68 -1.28 14.04 28.91
C ASP A 68 -2.66 13.36 28.97
N PRO A 69 -3.74 14.06 29.36
CA PRO A 69 -5.09 13.46 29.41
C PRO A 69 -5.56 12.95 28.04
N ARG A 70 -5.02 13.51 26.96
CA ARG A 70 -5.25 13.07 25.58
C ARG A 70 -4.66 11.68 25.31
N ALA A 71 -3.54 11.33 25.93
CA ALA A 71 -2.95 9.99 25.83
C ALA A 71 -3.81 8.93 26.54
N ALA A 72 -4.50 9.28 27.62
CA ALA A 72 -5.48 8.39 28.25
C ALA A 72 -6.66 8.08 27.31
N ILE A 73 -7.09 9.06 26.50
CA ILE A 73 -8.08 8.83 25.44
C ILE A 73 -7.48 7.98 24.31
N HIS A 74 -6.23 8.18 23.91
CA HIS A 74 -5.53 7.36 22.91
C HIS A 74 -5.41 5.89 23.31
N ASN A 75 -5.05 5.61 24.56
CA ASN A 75 -4.80 4.25 25.06
C ASN A 75 -6.06 3.58 25.61
N GLY A 76 -7.10 4.35 25.95
CA GLY A 76 -8.35 3.87 26.57
C GLY A 76 -9.61 4.03 25.71
N PHE A 77 -10.77 3.96 26.37
CA PHE A 77 -12.10 4.25 25.80
C PHE A 77 -12.46 3.54 24.48
N TRP A 78 -12.04 2.29 24.31
CA TRP A 78 -12.27 1.49 23.09
C TRP A 78 -13.74 1.40 22.66
N PHE A 79 -14.67 1.17 23.60
CA PHE A 79 -16.10 1.11 23.29
C PHE A 79 -16.61 2.39 22.61
N PHE A 80 -16.28 3.56 23.18
CA PHE A 80 -16.71 4.84 22.63
C PHE A 80 -16.06 5.16 21.28
N LYS A 81 -14.81 4.74 21.07
CA LYS A 81 -14.12 4.86 19.77
C LYS A 81 -14.83 4.05 18.68
N PHE A 82 -15.15 2.79 18.95
CA PHE A 82 -15.87 1.95 18.00
C PHE A 82 -17.27 2.49 17.73
N ALA A 83 -17.99 2.93 18.76
CA ALA A 83 -19.30 3.56 18.60
C ALA A 83 -19.24 4.83 17.74
N ALA A 84 -18.25 5.70 17.98
CA ALA A 84 -18.05 6.92 17.20
C ALA A 84 -17.70 6.61 15.73
N LEU A 85 -16.82 5.65 15.48
CA LEU A 85 -16.47 5.20 14.12
C LEU A 85 -17.72 4.69 13.36
N VAL A 86 -18.53 3.85 14.00
CA VAL A 86 -19.78 3.35 13.41
C VAL A 86 -20.76 4.48 13.15
N ALA A 87 -20.90 5.43 14.08
CA ALA A 87 -21.81 6.56 13.93
C ALA A 87 -21.40 7.48 12.77
N ILE A 88 -20.11 7.83 12.65
CA ILE A 88 -19.60 8.63 11.52
C ILE A 88 -19.79 7.89 10.19
N THR A 89 -19.53 6.58 10.19
CA THR A 89 -19.71 5.75 8.99
C THR A 89 -21.18 5.67 8.58
N ALA A 90 -22.11 5.49 9.52
CA ALA A 90 -23.54 5.52 9.25
C ALA A 90 -23.99 6.91 8.75
N GLY A 91 -23.46 7.99 9.35
CA GLY A 91 -23.69 9.36 8.92
C GLY A 91 -23.26 9.62 7.47
N ALA A 92 -22.18 8.97 7.01
CA ALA A 92 -21.68 9.11 5.65
C ALA A 92 -22.69 8.65 4.58
N PHE A 93 -23.56 7.68 4.89
CA PHE A 93 -24.59 7.20 3.95
C PHE A 93 -25.72 8.22 3.70
N TYR A 94 -25.86 9.26 4.53
CA TYR A 94 -26.85 10.31 4.34
C TYR A 94 -26.35 11.45 3.44
N ILE A 95 -25.09 11.41 3.00
CA ILE A 95 -24.53 12.44 2.11
C ILE A 95 -25.05 12.19 0.68
N PRO A 96 -25.56 13.21 -0.05
CA PRO A 96 -26.01 13.06 -1.43
C PRO A 96 -24.87 12.68 -2.39
N ASP A 97 -25.22 12.10 -3.54
CA ASP A 97 -24.26 11.47 -4.47
C ASP A 97 -23.43 12.46 -5.30
N ASP A 98 -24.07 13.50 -5.85
CA ASP A 98 -23.39 14.57 -6.57
C ASP A 98 -23.25 15.83 -5.69
N PRO A 99 -22.07 16.47 -5.62
CA PRO A 99 -20.79 16.21 -6.29
C PRO A 99 -19.80 15.35 -5.46
N PHE A 100 -20.31 14.61 -4.47
CA PHE A 100 -19.45 13.95 -3.47
C PHE A 100 -18.52 12.91 -4.09
N THR A 101 -19.06 12.01 -4.92
CA THR A 101 -18.32 10.82 -5.39
C THR A 101 -17.09 11.22 -6.21
N TYR A 102 -17.26 12.18 -7.12
CA TYR A 102 -16.15 12.71 -7.92
C TYR A 102 -15.13 13.46 -7.05
N THR A 103 -15.58 14.35 -6.17
CA THR A 103 -14.69 15.10 -5.27
C THR A 103 -13.85 14.16 -4.41
N TRP A 104 -14.49 13.13 -3.87
CA TRP A 104 -13.85 12.15 -3.00
C TRP A 104 -12.93 11.20 -3.76
N PHE A 105 -13.21 10.90 -5.03
CA PHE A 105 -12.27 10.20 -5.92
C PHE A 105 -10.97 10.98 -6.12
N ILE A 106 -11.04 12.31 -6.31
CA ILE A 106 -9.84 13.15 -6.46
C ILE A 106 -9.02 13.19 -5.16
N ILE A 107 -9.68 13.45 -4.02
CA ILE A 107 -9.04 13.44 -2.69
C ILE A 107 -8.45 12.05 -2.41
N GLY A 108 -9.20 10.99 -2.69
CA GLY A 108 -8.80 9.60 -2.54
C GLY A 108 -7.57 9.26 -3.37
N SER A 109 -7.54 9.68 -4.64
CA SER A 109 -6.40 9.48 -5.53
C SER A 109 -5.12 10.15 -5.01
N GLY A 110 -5.23 11.39 -4.53
CA GLY A 110 -4.12 12.12 -3.91
C GLY A 110 -3.64 11.47 -2.61
N GLY A 111 -4.57 11.10 -1.73
CA GLY A 111 -4.24 10.42 -0.47
C GLY A 111 -3.62 9.03 -0.68
N ALA A 112 -4.13 8.28 -1.65
CA ALA A 112 -3.59 6.98 -2.03
C ALA A 112 -2.17 7.10 -2.62
N PHE A 113 -1.89 8.12 -3.42
CA PHE A 113 -0.52 8.43 -3.87
C PHE A 113 0.43 8.68 -2.68
N CYS A 114 0.04 9.53 -1.73
CA CYS A 114 0.83 9.78 -0.53
C CYS A 114 1.03 8.50 0.30
N PHE A 115 0.00 7.67 0.44
CA PHE A 115 0.11 6.40 1.14
C PHE A 115 1.05 5.43 0.43
N ILE A 116 0.98 5.34 -0.91
CA ILE A 116 1.91 4.51 -1.68
C ILE A 116 3.34 4.96 -1.37
N LEU A 117 3.65 6.26 -1.36
CA LEU A 117 4.99 6.72 -1.00
C LEU A 117 5.45 6.28 0.40
N ILE A 118 4.57 6.34 1.41
CA ILE A 118 4.86 5.82 2.75
C ILE A 118 5.07 4.30 2.70
N GLN A 119 4.21 3.59 1.96
CA GLN A 119 4.30 2.15 1.75
C GLN A 119 5.66 1.75 1.14
N LEU A 120 6.18 2.54 0.18
CA LEU A 120 7.50 2.34 -0.41
C LEU A 120 8.61 2.42 0.64
N ILE A 121 8.59 3.45 1.48
CA ILE A 121 9.60 3.65 2.52
C ILE A 121 9.58 2.49 3.52
N LEU A 122 8.39 2.07 3.95
CA LEU A 122 8.22 0.91 4.84
C LEU A 122 8.72 -0.38 4.20
N LEU A 123 8.51 -0.55 2.89
CA LEU A 123 8.96 -1.74 2.17
C LEU A 123 10.49 -1.76 2.00
N VAL A 124 11.12 -0.62 1.73
CA VAL A 124 12.59 -0.48 1.69
C VAL A 124 13.20 -0.77 3.06
N ASP A 125 12.66 -0.19 4.13
CA ASP A 125 13.09 -0.45 5.52
C ASP A 125 12.92 -1.93 5.90
N PHE A 126 11.80 -2.54 5.52
CA PHE A 126 11.56 -3.96 5.69
C PHE A 126 12.61 -4.81 4.95
N ALA A 127 12.91 -4.49 3.70
CA ALA A 127 13.89 -5.22 2.90
C ALA A 127 15.31 -5.14 3.51
N HIS A 128 15.72 -3.94 3.98
CA HIS A 128 16.98 -3.76 4.70
C HIS A 128 17.00 -4.52 6.02
N SER A 129 15.94 -4.41 6.83
CA SER A 129 15.81 -5.08 8.13
C SER A 129 15.85 -6.61 8.00
N TRP A 130 15.18 -7.15 6.98
CA TRP A 130 15.21 -8.58 6.68
C TRP A 130 16.63 -9.01 6.30
N ASN A 131 17.27 -8.30 5.37
CA ASN A 131 18.63 -8.62 4.94
C ASN A 131 19.60 -8.60 6.12
N GLU A 132 19.56 -7.56 6.95
CA GLU A 132 20.37 -7.45 8.16
C GLU A 132 20.15 -8.61 9.14
N ALA A 133 18.89 -8.97 9.40
CA ALA A 133 18.56 -10.07 10.32
C ALA A 133 19.10 -11.42 9.81
N TRP A 134 19.00 -11.68 8.51
CA TRP A 134 19.46 -12.94 7.91
C TRP A 134 20.98 -13.00 7.80
N THR A 135 21.63 -11.89 7.42
CA THR A 135 23.09 -11.78 7.43
C THR A 135 23.65 -11.91 8.85
N GLY A 136 23.03 -11.28 9.86
CA GLY A 136 23.43 -11.45 11.25
C GLY A 136 23.30 -12.90 11.75
N ASN A 137 22.23 -13.59 11.36
CA ASN A 137 22.05 -15.01 11.69
C ASN A 137 23.02 -15.94 10.94
N MET A 138 23.45 -15.54 9.74
CA MET A 138 24.48 -16.24 8.98
C MET A 138 25.82 -16.21 9.72
N ASP A 139 26.18 -15.05 10.28
CA ASP A 139 27.43 -14.87 11.05
C ASP A 139 27.37 -15.58 12.41
N ALA A 140 26.22 -15.54 13.09
CA ALA A 140 26.08 -16.03 14.46
C ALA A 140 25.76 -17.52 14.60
N ARG A 141 25.08 -18.13 13.62
CA ARG A 141 24.51 -19.48 13.76
C ARG A 141 25.07 -20.48 12.75
N ASN A 142 24.35 -20.72 11.66
CA ASN A 142 24.76 -21.68 10.63
C ASN A 142 24.94 -20.95 9.30
N PRO A 143 26.18 -20.64 8.90
CA PRO A 143 26.43 -19.80 7.73
C PRO A 143 25.92 -20.44 6.45
N ARG A 144 26.07 -21.77 6.29
CA ARG A 144 25.68 -22.48 5.06
C ARG A 144 24.16 -22.50 4.87
N ALA A 145 23.40 -22.73 5.94
CA ALA A 145 21.94 -22.80 5.86
C ALA A 145 21.33 -21.42 5.57
N TRP A 146 21.78 -20.37 6.26
CA TRP A 146 21.29 -19.01 6.04
C TRP A 146 21.72 -18.42 4.71
N TYR A 147 22.93 -18.72 4.25
CA TYR A 147 23.37 -18.37 2.89
C TYR A 147 22.49 -19.03 1.83
N ALA A 148 22.21 -20.34 1.96
CA ALA A 148 21.32 -21.04 1.04
C ALA A 148 19.89 -20.48 1.06
N ALA A 149 19.36 -20.13 2.23
CA ALA A 149 18.05 -19.49 2.36
C ALA A 149 18.02 -18.12 1.67
N LEU A 150 19.01 -17.26 1.93
CA LEU A 150 19.11 -15.92 1.35
C LEU A 150 19.21 -16.00 -0.18
N LEU A 151 20.06 -16.89 -0.69
CA LEU A 151 20.21 -17.11 -2.13
C LEU A 151 18.92 -17.64 -2.76
N SER A 152 18.25 -18.59 -2.13
CA SER A 152 16.99 -19.17 -2.60
C SER A 152 15.89 -18.12 -2.76
N VAL A 153 15.67 -17.29 -1.72
CA VAL A 153 14.66 -16.21 -1.78
C VAL A 153 15.03 -15.17 -2.83
N THR A 154 16.30 -14.82 -2.94
CA THR A 154 16.78 -13.85 -3.94
C THR A 154 16.54 -14.35 -5.36
N ILE A 155 16.88 -15.60 -5.67
CA ILE A 155 16.65 -16.21 -6.99
C ILE A 155 15.16 -16.28 -7.29
N PHE A 156 14.35 -16.70 -6.32
CA PHE A 156 12.90 -16.77 -6.48
C PHE A 156 12.29 -15.41 -6.84
N ASN A 157 12.67 -14.35 -6.14
CA ASN A 157 12.17 -12.99 -6.40
C ASN A 157 12.56 -12.48 -7.80
N TYR A 158 13.81 -12.71 -8.24
CA TYR A 158 14.21 -12.32 -9.59
C TYR A 158 13.51 -13.15 -10.67
N LEU A 159 13.34 -14.46 -10.47
CA LEU A 159 12.61 -15.30 -11.40
C LEU A 159 11.17 -14.81 -11.57
N LEU A 160 10.48 -14.51 -10.46
CA LEU A 160 9.13 -13.98 -10.48
C LEU A 160 9.06 -12.60 -11.16
N SER A 161 10.07 -11.75 -10.94
CA SER A 161 10.19 -10.45 -11.60
C SER A 161 10.35 -10.59 -13.11
N VAL A 162 11.21 -11.50 -13.58
CA VAL A 162 11.41 -11.77 -15.02
C VAL A 162 10.13 -12.31 -15.66
N VAL A 163 9.44 -13.25 -15.01
CA VAL A 163 8.14 -13.76 -15.48
C VAL A 163 7.12 -12.62 -15.59
N SER A 164 7.08 -11.73 -14.59
CA SER A 164 6.18 -10.57 -14.59
C SER A 164 6.46 -9.62 -15.76
N VAL A 165 7.73 -9.33 -16.06
CA VAL A 165 8.12 -8.51 -17.23
C VAL A 165 7.68 -9.16 -18.54
N ILE A 166 7.93 -10.46 -18.71
CA ILE A 166 7.55 -11.21 -19.92
C ILE A 166 6.04 -11.16 -20.11
N MET A 167 5.27 -11.42 -19.05
CA MET A 167 3.80 -11.32 -19.09
C MET A 167 3.34 -9.91 -19.42
N CYS A 168 3.98 -8.88 -18.86
CA CYS A 168 3.64 -7.49 -19.17
C CYS A 168 3.83 -7.16 -20.66
N PHE A 169 4.95 -7.61 -21.26
CA PHE A 169 5.19 -7.42 -22.70
C PHE A 169 4.18 -8.18 -23.57
N ILE A 170 3.85 -9.42 -23.23
CA ILE A 170 2.91 -10.24 -24.02
C ILE A 170 1.50 -9.67 -23.99
N PHE A 171 1.00 -9.25 -22.82
CA PHE A 171 -0.41 -8.87 -22.67
C PHE A 171 -0.70 -7.39 -22.87
N TYR A 172 0.23 -6.50 -22.51
CA TYR A 172 -0.01 -5.05 -22.49
C TYR A 172 0.73 -4.27 -23.59
N THR A 173 1.40 -4.97 -24.51
CA THR A 173 2.09 -4.33 -25.65
C THR A 173 1.74 -5.00 -26.98
N LYS A 174 1.79 -4.22 -28.07
CA LYS A 174 1.60 -4.70 -29.45
C LYS A 174 2.74 -4.21 -30.34
N PRO A 175 3.11 -4.90 -31.43
CA PRO A 175 4.24 -4.50 -32.28
C PRO A 175 4.18 -3.04 -32.76
N ASP A 176 3.03 -2.59 -33.25
CA ASP A 176 2.88 -1.25 -33.87
C ASP A 176 2.12 -0.23 -33.01
N GLN A 177 1.69 -0.60 -31.79
CA GLN A 177 0.87 0.23 -30.90
C GLN A 177 1.36 0.16 -29.45
N CYS A 178 0.73 0.91 -28.53
CA CYS A 178 1.02 0.89 -27.09
C CYS A 178 2.47 1.29 -26.73
N SER A 179 2.97 2.37 -27.34
CA SER A 179 4.33 2.87 -27.12
C SER A 179 4.59 3.28 -25.66
N LEU A 180 3.59 3.84 -24.97
CA LEU A 180 3.69 4.22 -23.57
C LEU A 180 3.88 3.01 -22.65
N ASN A 181 3.10 1.94 -22.84
CA ASN A 181 3.26 0.70 -22.07
C ASN A 181 4.66 0.09 -22.28
N LYS A 182 5.15 0.07 -23.53
CA LYS A 182 6.52 -0.38 -23.83
C LYS A 182 7.56 0.47 -23.09
N PHE A 183 7.38 1.78 -23.08
CA PHE A 183 8.28 2.71 -22.40
C PHE A 183 8.27 2.48 -20.88
N PHE A 184 7.10 2.35 -20.26
CA PHE A 184 7.00 2.14 -18.81
C PHE A 184 7.61 0.79 -18.38
N ILE A 185 7.32 -0.29 -19.11
CA ILE A 185 7.88 -1.62 -18.78
C ILE A 185 9.41 -1.62 -18.97
N SER A 186 9.90 -1.09 -20.09
CA SER A 186 11.35 -1.07 -20.37
C SER A 186 12.14 -0.14 -19.45
N SER A 187 11.61 1.04 -19.12
CA SER A 187 12.26 1.97 -18.19
C SER A 187 12.35 1.39 -16.78
N ASN A 188 11.26 0.80 -16.25
CA ASN A 188 11.28 0.18 -14.93
C ASN A 188 12.19 -1.06 -14.89
N MET A 189 12.20 -1.88 -15.94
CA MET A 189 13.14 -3.00 -16.06
C MET A 189 14.59 -2.50 -16.01
N LEU A 190 14.92 -1.45 -16.78
CA LEU A 190 16.27 -0.87 -16.78
C LEU A 190 16.65 -0.33 -15.41
N LEU A 191 15.77 0.42 -14.75
CA LEU A 191 16.02 0.96 -13.40
C LEU A 191 16.22 -0.15 -12.37
N CYS A 192 15.46 -1.25 -12.43
CA CYS A 192 15.67 -2.40 -11.56
C CYS A 192 17.02 -3.08 -11.80
N ILE A 193 17.46 -3.21 -13.05
CA ILE A 193 18.79 -3.74 -13.38
C ILE A 193 19.88 -2.82 -12.79
N VAL A 194 19.76 -1.51 -12.99
CA VAL A 194 20.71 -0.52 -12.44
C VAL A 194 20.74 -0.60 -10.91
N ALA A 195 19.58 -0.64 -10.24
CA ALA A 195 19.50 -0.75 -8.79
C ALA A 195 20.13 -2.06 -8.27
N SER A 196 19.97 -3.16 -9.00
CA SER A 196 20.57 -4.46 -8.67
C SER A 196 22.08 -4.44 -8.82
N VAL A 197 22.59 -3.81 -9.89
CA VAL A 197 24.02 -3.61 -10.12
C VAL A 197 24.61 -2.76 -9.01
N ILE A 198 24.02 -1.58 -8.71
CA ILE A 198 24.46 -0.67 -7.63
C ILE A 198 24.59 -1.42 -6.31
N SER A 199 23.61 -2.29 -5.99
CA SER A 199 23.60 -3.05 -4.73
C SER A 199 24.75 -4.05 -4.55
N ILE A 200 25.49 -4.39 -5.62
CA ILE A 200 26.64 -5.30 -5.57
C ILE A 200 27.98 -4.61 -5.86
N LEU A 201 28.02 -3.30 -6.10
CA LEU A 201 29.29 -2.62 -6.32
C LEU A 201 30.16 -2.71 -5.07
N PRO A 202 31.45 -3.10 -5.19
CA PRO A 202 32.37 -3.18 -4.06
C PRO A 202 32.44 -1.86 -3.26
N LYS A 203 32.40 -0.72 -3.96
CA LYS A 203 32.39 0.61 -3.32
C LYS A 203 31.17 0.88 -2.44
N VAL A 204 30.00 0.40 -2.85
CA VAL A 204 28.77 0.50 -2.05
C VAL A 204 28.88 -0.41 -0.83
N GLN A 205 29.35 -1.64 -1.03
CA GLN A 205 29.51 -2.62 0.05
C GLN A 205 30.59 -2.23 1.07
N GLU A 206 31.65 -1.50 0.66
CA GLU A 206 32.63 -0.90 1.57
C GLU A 206 31.97 0.11 2.53
N SER A 207 31.05 0.94 2.02
CA SER A 207 30.34 1.94 2.82
C SER A 207 29.14 1.39 3.60
N GLN A 208 28.54 0.31 3.11
CA GLN A 208 27.34 -0.31 3.68
C GLN A 208 27.47 -1.84 3.56
N PRO A 209 28.20 -2.50 4.49
CA PRO A 209 28.54 -3.93 4.41
C PRO A 209 27.32 -4.85 4.52
N ARG A 210 26.19 -4.31 4.98
CA ARG A 210 24.89 -5.00 5.05
C ARG A 210 24.05 -4.80 3.78
N SER A 211 24.59 -4.18 2.73
CA SER A 211 23.95 -4.18 1.41
C SER A 211 24.04 -5.56 0.79
N GLY A 212 22.91 -6.09 0.32
CA GLY A 212 22.82 -7.45 -0.23
C GLY A 212 21.96 -7.52 -1.48
N LEU A 213 22.00 -8.66 -2.17
CA LEU A 213 21.17 -8.86 -3.37
C LEU A 213 19.69 -9.15 -3.03
N LEU A 214 19.41 -9.56 -1.78
CA LEU A 214 18.05 -9.82 -1.30
C LEU A 214 17.19 -8.56 -1.33
N GLN A 215 17.71 -7.45 -0.80
CA GLN A 215 17.00 -6.15 -0.80
C GLN A 215 16.62 -5.71 -2.21
N SER A 216 17.56 -5.71 -3.16
CA SER A 216 17.30 -5.30 -4.55
C SER A 216 16.30 -6.24 -5.24
N SER A 217 16.30 -7.54 -4.91
CA SER A 217 15.33 -8.49 -5.45
C SER A 217 13.89 -8.19 -5.00
N ILE A 218 13.69 -7.81 -3.74
CA ILE A 218 12.37 -7.46 -3.18
C ILE A 218 11.87 -6.15 -3.81
N ILE A 219 12.74 -5.14 -3.91
CA ILE A 219 12.39 -3.85 -4.55
C ILE A 219 12.07 -4.05 -6.04
N THR A 220 12.82 -4.90 -6.74
CA THR A 220 12.57 -5.24 -8.14
C THR A 220 11.21 -5.89 -8.31
N LEU A 221 10.89 -6.89 -7.48
CA LEU A 221 9.60 -7.59 -7.54
C LEU A 221 8.44 -6.63 -7.29
N TYR A 222 8.54 -5.77 -6.29
CA TYR A 222 7.51 -4.79 -5.99
C TYR A 222 7.37 -3.74 -7.10
N THR A 223 8.47 -3.31 -7.71
CA THR A 223 8.45 -2.40 -8.88
C THR A 223 7.73 -3.05 -10.06
N MET A 224 7.94 -4.35 -10.30
CA MET A 224 7.20 -5.08 -11.32
C MET A 224 5.71 -5.21 -11.00
N PHE A 225 5.36 -5.41 -9.73
CA PHE A 225 3.97 -5.36 -9.27
C PHE A 225 3.31 -4.00 -9.53
N LEU A 226 3.97 -2.89 -9.18
CA LEU A 226 3.46 -1.55 -9.48
C LEU A 226 3.33 -1.29 -10.98
N THR A 227 4.28 -1.77 -11.77
CA THR A 227 4.23 -1.67 -13.24
C THR A 227 3.01 -2.41 -13.78
N TRP A 228 2.80 -3.67 -13.38
CA TRP A 228 1.62 -4.45 -13.76
C TRP A 228 0.32 -3.75 -13.32
N SER A 229 0.26 -3.26 -12.08
CA SER A 229 -0.89 -2.53 -11.54
C SER A 229 -1.16 -1.20 -12.27
N ALA A 230 -0.14 -0.57 -12.85
CA ALA A 230 -0.32 0.60 -13.70
C ALA A 230 -0.92 0.19 -15.05
N MET A 231 -0.42 -0.88 -15.68
CA MET A 231 -0.87 -1.32 -17.01
C MET A 231 -2.33 -1.79 -17.02
N THR A 232 -2.82 -2.38 -15.92
CA THR A 232 -4.25 -2.72 -15.76
C THR A 232 -5.17 -1.50 -15.70
N ASN A 233 -4.61 -0.31 -15.44
CA ASN A 233 -5.34 0.96 -15.37
C ASN A 233 -5.12 1.85 -16.61
N GLU A 234 -4.46 1.33 -17.64
CA GLU A 234 -4.33 2.00 -18.93
C GLU A 234 -5.73 2.16 -19.56
N PRO A 235 -6.13 3.37 -20.00
CA PRO A 235 -7.45 3.65 -20.54
C PRO A 235 -7.70 3.05 -21.92
N ASP A 236 -6.66 2.91 -22.76
CA ASP A 236 -6.81 2.32 -24.09
C ASP A 236 -7.03 0.80 -23.98
N ARG A 237 -8.26 0.36 -24.28
CA ARG A 237 -8.66 -1.05 -24.29
C ARG A 237 -7.87 -1.91 -25.29
N ASN A 238 -7.26 -1.29 -26.32
CA ASN A 238 -6.39 -2.01 -27.25
C ASN A 238 -5.06 -2.42 -26.59
N CYS A 239 -4.61 -1.64 -25.61
CA CYS A 239 -3.37 -1.82 -24.87
C CYS A 239 -3.59 -2.44 -23.48
N ASN A 240 -4.84 -2.43 -23.02
CA ASN A 240 -5.32 -3.09 -21.82
C ASN A 240 -6.43 -4.08 -22.20
N PRO A 241 -6.07 -5.21 -22.85
CA PRO A 241 -7.07 -6.20 -23.21
C PRO A 241 -7.71 -6.78 -21.95
N SER A 242 -9.04 -6.76 -21.94
CA SER A 242 -9.83 -7.44 -20.93
C SER A 242 -9.39 -8.92 -20.86
N LEU A 243 -9.21 -9.52 -19.68
CA LEU A 243 -8.75 -10.91 -19.58
C LEU A 243 -9.73 -11.90 -20.27
N PHE A 244 -11.00 -11.51 -20.42
CA PHE A 244 -11.99 -12.19 -21.28
C PHE A 244 -11.54 -12.25 -22.75
N SER A 245 -11.06 -11.14 -23.33
CA SER A 245 -10.48 -11.12 -24.67
C SER A 245 -9.17 -11.93 -24.79
N ILE A 246 -8.39 -12.03 -23.70
CA ILE A 246 -7.16 -12.84 -23.66
C ILE A 246 -7.49 -14.35 -23.61
N ILE A 247 -8.42 -14.77 -22.74
CA ILE A 247 -8.87 -16.17 -22.67
C ILE A 247 -9.54 -16.57 -24.00
N GLN A 248 -10.32 -15.69 -24.61
CA GLN A 248 -10.96 -15.96 -25.91
C GLN A 248 -9.93 -16.12 -27.05
N GLN A 249 -8.79 -15.41 -26.98
CA GLN A 249 -7.68 -15.60 -27.92
C GLN A 249 -6.89 -16.89 -27.70
N ILE A 250 -6.79 -17.38 -26.45
CA ILE A 250 -6.08 -18.61 -26.11
C ILE A 250 -6.96 -19.86 -26.31
N ALA A 251 -8.28 -19.74 -26.12
CA ALA A 251 -9.16 -20.90 -26.05
C ALA A 251 -9.57 -21.49 -27.41
N VAL A 252 -9.83 -20.72 -28.48
CA VAL A 252 -10.13 -21.30 -29.81
C VAL A 252 -10.01 -20.27 -30.96
N PRO A 253 -9.35 -20.56 -32.10
CA PRO A 253 -9.52 -19.78 -33.34
C PRO A 253 -10.89 -19.97 -34.02
N THR A 254 -11.65 -21.00 -33.64
CA THR A 254 -12.87 -21.42 -34.34
C THR A 254 -13.78 -22.24 -33.42
N VAL A 255 -14.72 -21.61 -32.73
CA VAL A 255 -16.13 -22.07 -32.59
C VAL A 255 -16.95 -21.02 -31.83
N ALA A 256 -18.22 -20.93 -32.23
CA ALA A 256 -19.19 -19.95 -31.81
C ALA A 256 -19.50 -19.94 -30.30
N SER A 257 -19.86 -18.74 -29.86
CA SER A 257 -20.54 -18.35 -28.62
C SER A 257 -21.24 -19.48 -27.84
N LEU A 258 -20.57 -19.99 -26.81
CA LEU A 258 -21.25 -20.61 -25.66
C LEU A 258 -20.95 -19.75 -24.44
N VAL A 259 -22.01 -19.08 -23.97
CA VAL A 259 -22.04 -18.28 -22.74
C VAL A 259 -21.78 -19.22 -21.56
N ILE A 260 -20.57 -19.18 -21.01
CA ILE A 260 -20.27 -19.70 -19.66
C ILE A 260 -20.36 -18.52 -18.70
N GLU A 261 -21.58 -18.28 -18.25
CA GLU A 261 -21.94 -17.36 -17.17
C GLU A 261 -21.57 -18.00 -15.81
N ASN A 262 -20.33 -17.80 -15.34
CA ASN A 262 -20.03 -17.69 -13.89
C ASN A 262 -18.56 -17.40 -13.51
N GLN A 263 -17.64 -17.23 -14.45
CA GLN A 263 -16.20 -17.09 -14.15
C GLN A 263 -15.62 -15.71 -14.41
N THR A 264 -16.47 -14.72 -14.67
CA THR A 264 -16.04 -13.35 -15.00
C THR A 264 -15.65 -12.52 -13.78
N ALA A 265 -15.86 -12.98 -12.54
CA ALA A 265 -15.52 -12.21 -11.34
C ALA A 265 -14.09 -12.45 -10.80
N VAL A 266 -13.47 -13.59 -11.10
CA VAL A 266 -12.37 -14.11 -10.26
C VAL A 266 -10.98 -13.49 -10.54
N TRP A 267 -10.73 -12.89 -11.72
CA TRP A 267 -9.37 -12.52 -12.14
C TRP A 267 -9.07 -11.02 -12.15
N TRP A 268 -10.10 -10.16 -12.17
CA TRP A 268 -9.95 -8.70 -11.93
C TRP A 268 -9.51 -8.41 -10.49
N ASP A 269 -9.74 -9.38 -9.59
CA ASP A 269 -9.35 -9.30 -8.20
C ASP A 269 -7.86 -9.62 -7.98
N ALA A 270 -7.12 -10.24 -8.90
CA ALA A 270 -5.75 -10.65 -8.61
C ALA A 270 -4.83 -9.46 -8.27
N GLN A 271 -4.95 -8.36 -9.02
CA GLN A 271 -4.20 -7.13 -8.79
C GLN A 271 -4.64 -6.43 -7.49
N ASN A 272 -5.95 -6.38 -7.22
CA ASN A 272 -6.48 -5.76 -6.00
C ASN A 272 -6.17 -6.61 -4.76
N ILE A 273 -6.28 -7.93 -4.84
CA ILE A 273 -5.91 -8.91 -3.80
C ILE A 273 -4.43 -8.78 -3.48
N ALA A 274 -3.56 -8.78 -4.49
CA ALA A 274 -2.13 -8.60 -4.27
C ALA A 274 -1.83 -7.24 -3.62
N GLY A 275 -2.48 -6.16 -4.07
CA GLY A 275 -2.38 -4.84 -3.45
C GLY A 275 -2.84 -4.81 -1.99
N LEU A 276 -3.98 -5.42 -1.69
CA LEU A 276 -4.52 -5.56 -0.33
C LEU A 276 -3.63 -6.41 0.57
N PHE A 277 -3.02 -7.47 0.03
CA PHE A 277 -2.08 -8.30 0.77
C PHE A 277 -0.83 -7.51 1.16
N ILE A 278 -0.23 -6.79 0.21
CA ILE A 278 0.92 -5.92 0.49
C ILE A 278 0.53 -4.81 1.48
N PHE A 279 -0.66 -4.22 1.31
CA PHE A 279 -1.20 -3.23 2.23
C PHE A 279 -1.26 -3.76 3.67
N VAL A 280 -1.85 -4.94 3.88
CA VAL A 280 -1.94 -5.56 5.21
C VAL A 280 -0.55 -5.81 5.78
N LEU A 281 0.38 -6.36 4.98
CA LEU A 281 1.76 -6.58 5.43
C LEU A 281 2.45 -5.27 5.84
N CYS A 282 2.29 -4.19 5.08
CA CYS A 282 2.89 -2.90 5.39
C CYS A 282 2.31 -2.27 6.67
N ILE A 283 1.00 -2.35 6.88
CA ILE A 283 0.37 -1.83 8.11
C ILE A 283 0.77 -2.67 9.33
N LEU A 284 0.82 -4.00 9.20
CA LEU A 284 1.32 -4.88 10.25
C LEU A 284 2.78 -4.58 10.58
N TYR A 285 3.62 -4.47 9.55
CA TYR A 285 5.02 -4.11 9.73
C TYR A 285 5.16 -2.75 10.41
N SER A 286 4.45 -1.72 9.95
CA SER A 286 4.45 -0.39 10.57
C SER A 286 4.03 -0.44 12.04
N SER A 287 3.00 -1.21 12.38
CA SER A 287 2.52 -1.35 13.76
C SER A 287 3.56 -2.04 14.65
N ILE A 288 4.17 -3.12 14.16
CA ILE A 288 5.26 -3.82 14.87
C ILE A 288 6.47 -2.89 15.04
N ARG A 289 6.84 -2.20 13.97
CA ARG A 289 7.97 -1.25 13.94
C ARG A 289 7.77 -0.11 14.93
N SER A 290 6.57 0.45 14.98
CA SER A 290 6.18 1.53 15.89
C SER A 290 6.17 1.09 17.36
N SER A 291 5.99 -0.21 17.62
CA SER A 291 6.01 -0.78 18.97
C SER A 291 7.42 -1.14 19.48
N ASN A 292 8.46 -1.05 18.63
CA ASN A 292 9.81 -1.50 18.97
C ASN A 292 10.76 -0.31 19.16
N THR A 293 11.15 -0.05 20.41
CA THR A 293 11.84 1.16 20.90
C THR A 293 13.14 1.53 20.17
N SER A 294 13.91 0.56 19.65
CA SER A 294 15.29 0.78 19.22
C SER A 294 15.45 1.39 17.81
N GLN A 295 14.40 1.43 17.00
CA GLN A 295 14.55 1.75 15.59
C GLN A 295 13.51 2.76 15.03
N VAL A 296 12.57 3.28 15.84
CA VAL A 296 11.63 4.35 15.44
C VAL A 296 12.37 5.68 15.17
N ASN A 297 13.52 5.88 15.84
CA ASN A 297 14.39 7.05 15.67
C ASN A 297 15.00 7.18 14.27
N LYS A 298 15.10 6.10 13.48
CA LYS A 298 15.77 6.14 12.16
C LYS A 298 14.90 6.66 11.01
N LEU A 299 13.57 6.73 11.15
CA LEU A 299 12.69 7.02 10.00
C LEU A 299 11.56 8.05 10.25
N THR A 300 11.19 8.36 11.49
CA THR A 300 9.91 9.06 11.75
C THR A 300 9.99 10.58 11.88
N MET A 301 11.09 11.25 11.48
CA MET A 301 11.25 12.70 11.76
C MET A 301 10.89 13.06 13.21
N ALA A 302 11.20 12.17 14.17
CA ALA A 302 11.22 12.58 15.57
C ALA A 302 12.28 13.68 15.68
N SER A 303 11.89 14.85 16.20
CA SER A 303 12.75 16.03 16.32
C SER A 303 14.14 15.64 16.79
N LYS A 304 15.17 16.28 16.25
CA LYS A 304 16.57 16.08 16.64
C LYS A 304 16.78 16.25 18.16
N ASP A 305 15.89 16.99 18.82
CA ASP A 305 15.84 17.18 20.29
C ASP A 305 15.46 15.89 21.06
N THR A 306 14.73 14.97 20.44
CA THR A 306 14.29 13.69 21.01
C THR A 306 15.45 12.70 21.17
N ALA A 307 16.38 12.68 20.22
CA ALA A 307 17.52 11.76 20.23
C ALA A 307 18.60 12.16 21.24
N VAL A 308 18.76 13.46 21.50
CA VAL A 308 19.76 13.99 22.45
C VAL A 308 19.36 13.71 23.90
N ILE A 309 18.07 13.80 24.23
CA ILE A 309 17.58 13.57 25.61
C ILE A 309 17.61 12.08 25.99
N LEU A 310 17.38 11.18 25.03
CA LEU A 310 17.48 9.73 25.26
C LEU A 310 18.90 9.27 25.60
N ALA A 311 19.93 9.94 25.05
CA ALA A 311 21.32 9.66 25.37
C ALA A 311 21.71 10.11 26.79
N GLU A 312 21.05 11.15 27.34
CA GLU A 312 21.32 11.63 28.70
C GLU A 312 20.55 10.87 29.79
N SER A 313 19.38 10.29 29.48
CA SER A 313 18.57 9.56 30.49
C SER A 313 19.01 8.09 30.73
N GLY A 314 19.98 7.58 29.99
CA GLY A 314 20.39 6.17 30.00
C GLY A 314 21.32 5.72 31.13
N SER A 315 21.48 6.49 32.21
CA SER A 315 22.37 6.12 33.33
C SER A 315 21.69 6.20 34.69
N SER A 316 20.94 5.16 35.05
CA SER A 316 20.67 4.79 36.45
C SER A 316 20.35 3.28 36.50
N PRO A 317 21.19 2.44 37.12
CA PRO A 317 20.88 1.05 37.36
C PRO A 317 20.02 0.98 38.62
N ASP A 318 18.69 1.03 38.50
CA ASP A 318 17.84 0.81 39.67
C ASP A 318 17.50 -0.68 39.81
N LEU A 319 17.98 -1.20 40.93
CA LEU A 319 17.93 -2.58 41.37
C LEU A 319 16.56 -2.80 42.03
N SER A 320 15.53 -3.16 41.28
CA SER A 320 14.26 -3.61 41.86
C SER A 320 14.01 -5.08 41.53
N GLU A 321 14.12 -5.89 42.59
CA GLU A 321 13.84 -7.32 42.65
C GLU A 321 12.57 -7.72 41.87
N GLU A 322 12.69 -8.75 41.03
CA GLU A 322 11.57 -9.45 40.40
C GLU A 322 10.73 -10.17 41.49
N LEU A 323 9.73 -9.48 42.05
CA LEU A 323 8.61 -10.17 42.70
C LEU A 323 7.68 -10.76 41.62
N PRO A 324 7.20 -12.01 41.78
CA PRO A 324 6.28 -12.64 40.85
C PRO A 324 4.86 -12.10 41.04
N GLY A 325 4.63 -10.86 40.61
CA GLY A 325 3.30 -10.29 40.43
C GLY A 325 2.77 -10.53 39.01
N PRO A 326 1.45 -10.44 38.78
CA PRO A 326 0.91 -10.48 37.42
C PRO A 326 1.61 -9.41 36.59
N LYS A 327 2.14 -9.77 35.40
CA LYS A 327 2.79 -8.85 34.45
C LYS A 327 1.86 -7.67 34.20
N ARG A 328 2.01 -6.60 34.99
CA ARG A 328 1.33 -5.32 34.75
C ARG A 328 1.94 -4.79 33.46
N VAL A 329 1.08 -4.43 32.50
CA VAL A 329 1.51 -3.70 31.30
C VAL A 329 2.17 -2.42 31.80
N GLN A 330 3.50 -2.40 31.78
CA GLN A 330 4.28 -1.26 32.26
C GLN A 330 4.23 -0.18 31.21
N ASP A 331 3.71 0.99 31.58
CA ASP A 331 3.67 2.16 30.70
C ASP A 331 5.09 2.62 30.41
N ASN A 332 5.54 2.37 29.19
CA ASN A 332 6.88 2.69 28.69
C ASN A 332 6.92 4.07 27.99
N GLU A 333 5.87 4.89 28.15
CA GLU A 333 5.73 6.23 27.54
C GLU A 333 5.54 7.35 28.58
N GLN A 334 5.86 7.08 29.86
CA GLN A 334 5.69 8.02 30.97
C GLN A 334 6.49 9.31 30.83
N ASP A 335 7.69 9.22 30.24
CA ASP A 335 8.58 10.36 30.03
C ASP A 335 8.49 10.90 28.60
N MET A 336 8.35 10.00 27.62
CA MET A 336 8.21 10.37 26.22
C MET A 336 7.48 9.31 25.40
N VAL A 337 6.65 9.74 24.44
CA VAL A 337 6.01 8.84 23.47
C VAL A 337 7.03 8.19 22.53
N GLN A 338 6.89 6.89 22.24
CA GLN A 338 7.85 6.17 21.38
C GLN A 338 7.71 6.52 19.91
N TYR A 339 6.53 6.98 19.51
CA TYR A 339 6.20 7.41 18.16
C TYR A 339 5.23 8.59 18.22
N SER A 340 5.18 9.39 17.15
CA SER A 340 4.20 10.46 17.05
C SER A 340 2.81 9.86 16.82
N TYR A 341 1.95 9.92 17.84
CA TYR A 341 0.55 9.46 17.76
C TYR A 341 -0.21 10.14 16.61
N SER A 342 0.02 11.44 16.42
CA SER A 342 -0.60 12.21 15.34
C SER A 342 -0.20 11.70 13.95
N PHE A 343 1.10 11.43 13.75
CA PHE A 343 1.61 10.90 12.49
C PHE A 343 1.10 9.48 12.21
N PHE A 344 1.00 8.64 13.25
CA PHE A 344 0.43 7.30 13.12
C PHE A 344 -1.03 7.33 12.65
N HIS A 345 -1.88 8.15 13.27
CA HIS A 345 -3.27 8.31 12.83
C HIS A 345 -3.37 8.97 11.44
N PHE A 346 -2.45 9.88 11.11
CA PHE A 346 -2.39 10.46 9.76
C PHE A 346 -2.04 9.40 8.70
N MET A 347 -1.12 8.48 9.01
CA MET A 347 -0.82 7.34 8.15
C MET A 347 -2.05 6.45 7.95
N LEU A 348 -2.83 6.16 9.01
CA LEU A 348 -4.08 5.39 8.91
C LEU A 348 -5.18 6.12 8.14
N PHE A 349 -5.23 7.45 8.22
CA PHE A 349 -6.09 8.27 7.36
C PHE A 349 -5.73 8.06 5.88
N LEU A 350 -4.45 8.21 5.51
CA LEU A 350 -3.99 7.95 4.14
C LEU A 350 -4.22 6.49 3.71
N ALA A 351 -4.02 5.53 4.63
CA ALA A 351 -4.28 4.12 4.41
C ALA A 351 -5.74 3.85 4.04
N SER A 352 -6.69 4.50 4.72
CA SER A 352 -8.12 4.36 4.43
C SER A 352 -8.49 4.89 3.04
N LEU A 353 -7.84 5.97 2.59
CA LEU A 353 -7.99 6.50 1.22
C LEU A 353 -7.38 5.53 0.19
N TYR A 354 -6.24 4.91 0.49
CA TYR A 354 -5.65 3.89 -0.38
C TYR A 354 -6.54 2.64 -0.54
N ILE A 355 -7.08 2.12 0.57
CA ILE A 355 -8.01 0.97 0.53
C ILE A 355 -9.21 1.32 -0.34
N MET A 356 -9.79 2.51 -0.17
CA MET A 356 -10.91 2.98 -0.96
C MET A 356 -10.63 2.89 -2.46
N MET A 357 -9.53 3.51 -2.91
CA MET A 357 -9.16 3.51 -4.33
C MET A 357 -8.85 2.11 -4.85
N THR A 358 -8.27 1.24 -4.02
CA THR A 358 -7.95 -0.14 -4.39
C THR A 358 -9.21 -0.99 -4.52
N LEU A 359 -10.18 -0.85 -3.62
CA LEU A 359 -11.45 -1.58 -3.66
C LEU A 359 -12.37 -1.10 -4.80
N THR A 360 -12.23 0.16 -5.23
CA THR A 360 -12.93 0.70 -6.41
C THR A 360 -12.12 0.54 -7.70
N SER A 361 -11.05 -0.26 -7.67
CA SER A 361 -10.17 -0.54 -8.82
C SER A 361 -9.66 0.71 -9.54
N TRP A 362 -9.53 1.85 -8.83
CA TRP A 362 -9.09 3.14 -9.39
C TRP A 362 -9.94 3.66 -10.56
N TYR A 363 -11.18 3.19 -10.69
CA TYR A 363 -12.07 3.66 -11.74
C TYR A 363 -12.64 5.05 -11.44
N SER A 364 -12.74 5.87 -12.48
CA SER A 364 -13.38 7.18 -12.36
C SER A 364 -14.90 7.06 -12.28
N PRO A 365 -15.56 7.73 -11.33
CA PRO A 365 -17.00 7.88 -11.31
C PRO A 365 -17.40 9.00 -12.29
N GLU A 366 -17.55 8.69 -13.59
CA GLU A 366 -18.13 9.62 -14.56
C GLU A 366 -19.67 9.62 -14.48
N ALA A 367 -20.27 10.75 -14.86
CA ALA A 367 -21.72 10.99 -14.79
C ALA A 367 -22.55 10.05 -15.67
N ASP A 368 -21.95 9.46 -16.72
CA ASP A 368 -22.63 8.58 -17.68
C ASP A 368 -22.64 7.10 -17.26
N TYR A 369 -22.37 6.81 -15.98
CA TYR A 369 -22.26 5.44 -15.42
C TYR A 369 -21.19 4.57 -16.12
N THR A 370 -20.25 5.21 -16.82
CA THR A 370 -19.12 4.58 -17.50
C THR A 370 -17.96 4.41 -16.53
N VAL A 371 -17.72 3.17 -16.12
CA VAL A 371 -16.56 2.80 -15.31
C VAL A 371 -15.34 2.67 -16.23
N SER A 372 -14.49 3.69 -16.26
CA SER A 372 -13.32 3.76 -17.12
C SER A 372 -12.01 3.78 -16.32
N SER A 373 -11.00 3.09 -16.84
CA SER A 373 -9.63 3.22 -16.35
C SER A 373 -9.10 4.60 -16.70
N THR A 374 -8.22 5.18 -15.88
CA THR A 374 -7.79 6.57 -16.08
C THR A 374 -6.27 6.75 -16.03
N TRP A 375 -5.76 7.67 -16.85
CA TRP A 375 -4.34 8.04 -16.90
C TRP A 375 -3.75 8.48 -15.54
N PRO A 376 -4.46 9.24 -14.67
CA PRO A 376 -3.94 9.60 -13.36
C PRO A 376 -3.58 8.38 -12.50
N ALA A 377 -4.37 7.31 -12.54
CA ALA A 377 -4.07 6.08 -11.80
C ALA A 377 -2.79 5.41 -12.29
N VAL A 378 -2.56 5.41 -13.61
CA VAL A 378 -1.32 4.91 -14.23
C VAL A 378 -0.12 5.74 -13.76
N TRP A 379 -0.21 7.07 -13.88
CA TRP A 379 0.88 7.98 -13.53
C TRP A 379 1.21 7.96 -12.04
N VAL A 380 0.22 7.87 -11.16
CA VAL A 380 0.41 7.72 -9.71
C VAL A 380 1.26 6.48 -9.41
N LYS A 381 0.98 5.35 -10.05
CA LYS A 381 1.70 4.08 -9.82
C LYS A 381 3.10 4.09 -10.45
N ILE A 382 3.23 4.58 -11.69
CA ILE A 382 4.52 4.66 -12.37
C ILE A 382 5.46 5.67 -11.69
N SER A 383 5.00 6.88 -11.40
CA SER A 383 5.82 7.88 -10.68
C SER A 383 6.24 7.37 -9.30
N SER A 384 5.35 6.70 -8.56
CA SER A 384 5.69 6.06 -7.29
C SER A 384 6.79 5.01 -7.46
N SER A 385 6.74 4.21 -8.54
CA SER A 385 7.80 3.22 -8.83
C SER A 385 9.17 3.88 -9.07
N TRP A 386 9.23 5.00 -9.78
CA TRP A 386 10.47 5.76 -9.98
C TRP A 386 10.99 6.39 -8.70
N VAL A 387 10.10 6.93 -7.86
CA VAL A 387 10.46 7.45 -6.54
C VAL A 387 10.99 6.32 -5.66
N CYS A 388 10.38 5.14 -5.67
CA CYS A 388 10.85 3.96 -4.93
C CYS A 388 12.29 3.60 -5.29
N LEU A 389 12.55 3.43 -6.59
CA LEU A 389 13.86 3.04 -7.10
C LEU A 389 14.90 4.14 -6.81
N THR A 390 14.53 5.41 -6.96
CA THR A 390 15.40 6.54 -6.66
C THR A 390 15.74 6.60 -5.18
N LEU A 391 14.76 6.44 -4.29
CA LEU A 391 14.97 6.41 -2.84
C LEU A 391 15.85 5.23 -2.45
N TYR A 392 15.60 4.03 -2.99
CA TYR A 392 16.41 2.85 -2.74
C TYR A 392 17.86 3.01 -3.24
N MET A 393 18.06 3.51 -4.46
CA MET A 393 19.41 3.79 -4.96
C MET A 393 20.10 4.87 -4.11
N TRP A 394 19.33 5.87 -3.66
CA TRP A 394 19.84 6.92 -2.79
C TRP A 394 20.24 6.39 -1.41
N THR A 395 19.49 5.46 -0.79
CA THR A 395 19.88 4.88 0.51
C THR A 395 21.18 4.10 0.43
N LEU A 396 21.50 3.53 -0.73
CA LEU A 396 22.78 2.85 -0.97
C LEU A 396 23.94 3.82 -1.28
N VAL A 397 23.66 4.90 -2.00
CA VAL A 397 24.70 5.83 -2.52
C VAL A 397 24.98 6.99 -1.57
N ALA A 398 24.00 7.44 -0.79
CA ALA A 398 24.13 8.59 0.11
C ALA A 398 25.30 8.48 1.10
N PRO A 399 25.57 7.32 1.73
CA PRO A 399 26.73 7.17 2.63
C PRO A 399 28.08 7.41 1.95
N MET A 400 28.20 7.18 0.64
CA MET A 400 29.43 7.43 -0.11
C MET A 400 29.62 8.91 -0.46
N ILE A 401 28.53 9.61 -0.79
CA ILE A 401 28.58 11.01 -1.23
C ILE A 401 28.66 11.96 -0.03
N LEU A 402 27.90 11.67 1.02
CA LEU A 402 27.76 12.53 2.20
C LEU A 402 28.65 12.03 3.34
N THR A 403 29.97 12.04 3.13
CA THR A 403 30.97 11.61 4.13
C THR A 403 30.95 12.39 5.45
N ASN A 404 30.25 13.53 5.50
CA ASN A 404 30.11 14.41 6.67
C ASN A 404 28.82 14.17 7.50
N ARG A 405 28.02 13.12 7.23
CA ARG A 405 26.90 12.70 8.09
C ARG A 405 27.11 11.27 8.58
N ASP A 406 26.91 11.06 9.89
CA ASP A 406 26.82 9.71 10.45
C ASP A 406 25.53 9.04 9.95
N PHE A 407 25.68 7.93 9.23
CA PHE A 407 24.60 7.08 8.74
C PHE A 407 24.45 5.77 9.55
N THR A 408 25.19 5.65 10.65
CA THR A 408 25.27 4.47 11.53
C THR A 408 23.99 4.19 12.30
#